data_AF-A0A8T6PCJ1-F1
#
_entry.id   AF-A0A8T6PCJ1-F1
#
_cell.length_a   1.000
_cell.length_b   1.000
_cell.length_c   1.000
_cell.angle_alpha   90.00
_cell.angle_beta   90.00
_cell.angle_gamma   90.00
#
_symmetry.space_group_name_H-M   'P 1'
#
loop_
_entity.id
_entity.type
_entity.pdbx_description
1 polymer ?
#
loop_
_entity_poly.entity_id
_entity_poly.type
_entity_poly.pdbx_seq_one_letter_code
_entity_poly.pdbx_strand_id
1 'polypeptide(L)'
;MEISDLLIFAQLPDSLQNKLTQLASQHHYEAGEVLFYQGDPVTHLCILASGRCELLQATKSVERREFVDSGILDAVAALGGLPHKARARALTPVTVWQWPVELLMSIDEFTPTVCRYLASQLSDYQARRAMVEAPVHFRQAARVLNPGPYLFDTATMFFAFCDADLEAVRACLPPGLSVLQRPGRNQAAVLLALADFPRAYPEDNPDESFNYNETTVFVPVRHGTAFGFFVPHIYASAWEPILLGREIYGFPKRFGVTSFDSQRSTLRVDHEDVVDLRWPSSQGTDETRLVGALMAWLGLSSSLGGLAFRAGEVLRQVAGLPGYRRVDVYNRRQLLATDATYETPSFSIDCLTRATFGVLRWYQLTRLDDPVMVVAGDDLAGMNLRLREAYRTTLDMRLSQGKVVQDYL
;
A
#
# COMPACT_ATOMS: atom_id res chain seq x y z
N MET A 1 2.66 30.34 12.64
CA MET A 1 3.25 29.01 12.49
C MET A 1 4.56 29.03 13.22
N GLU A 2 4.67 28.24 14.27
CA GLU A 2 5.93 28.06 14.99
C GLU A 2 6.83 27.08 14.22
N ILE A 3 8.13 27.10 14.47
CA ILE A 3 9.08 26.23 13.77
C ILE A 3 8.86 24.75 14.12
N SER A 4 8.32 24.49 15.32
CA SER A 4 7.82 23.19 15.78
C SER A 4 6.69 22.62 14.92
N ASP A 5 5.90 23.47 14.25
CA ASP A 5 4.81 23.06 13.35
C ASP A 5 5.34 22.57 11.99
N LEU A 6 6.63 22.79 11.68
CA LEU A 6 7.23 22.34 10.44
C LEU A 6 7.57 20.84 10.54
N LEU A 7 6.96 20.02 9.69
CA LEU A 7 7.11 18.55 9.64
C LEU A 7 8.57 18.06 9.73
N ILE A 8 9.52 18.75 9.11
CA ILE A 8 10.94 18.40 9.15
C ILE A 8 11.58 18.58 10.54
N PHE A 9 11.04 19.47 11.39
CA PHE A 9 11.58 19.77 12.71
C PHE A 9 10.77 19.18 13.87
N ALA A 10 9.54 18.74 13.62
CA ALA A 10 8.67 18.12 14.62
C ALA A 10 9.28 16.87 15.28
N GLN A 11 10.20 16.17 14.61
CA GLN A 11 10.89 14.99 15.13
C GLN A 11 12.20 15.31 15.88
N LEU A 12 12.58 16.58 16.00
CA LEU A 12 13.82 16.99 16.67
C LEU A 12 13.59 17.18 18.18
N PRO A 13 14.61 16.92 19.03
CA PRO A 13 14.53 17.25 20.45
C PRO A 13 14.24 18.74 20.68
N ASP A 14 13.48 19.08 21.73
CA ASP A 14 13.11 20.47 22.06
C ASP A 14 14.32 21.41 22.15
N SER A 15 15.45 20.92 22.68
CA SER A 15 16.70 21.67 22.75
C SER A 15 17.21 22.10 21.37
N LEU A 16 17.05 21.22 20.37
CA LEU A 16 17.44 21.49 19.00
C LEU A 16 16.39 22.34 18.26
N GLN A 17 15.10 22.12 18.51
CA GLN A 17 14.05 23.01 17.97
C GLN A 17 14.26 24.46 18.43
N ASN A 18 14.58 24.66 19.71
CA ASN A 18 14.90 25.98 20.27
C ASN A 18 16.14 26.60 19.60
N LYS A 19 17.19 25.81 19.40
CA LYS A 19 18.41 26.25 18.69
C LYS A 19 18.10 26.64 17.23
N LEU A 20 17.33 25.82 16.52
CA LEU A 20 16.92 26.11 15.15
C LEU A 20 16.02 27.36 15.08
N THR A 21 15.19 27.57 16.08
CA THR A 21 14.34 28.76 16.18
C THR A 21 15.17 30.04 16.29
N GLN A 22 16.24 30.01 17.08
CA GLN A 22 17.16 31.14 17.22
C GLN A 22 17.98 31.42 15.95
N LEU A 23 18.21 30.40 15.11
CA LEU A 23 18.95 30.52 13.85
C LEU A 23 18.07 30.93 12.66
N ALA A 24 16.75 30.83 12.81
CA ALA A 24 15.81 31.13 11.75
C ALA A 24 15.63 32.65 11.60
N SER A 25 15.53 33.10 10.36
CA SER A 25 15.01 34.43 10.03
C SER A 25 13.77 34.29 9.16
N GLN A 26 12.79 35.16 9.38
CA GLN A 26 11.58 35.19 8.56
C GLN A 26 11.71 36.30 7.53
N HIS A 27 11.41 35.97 6.28
CA HIS A 27 11.39 36.91 5.18
C HIS A 27 10.02 36.91 4.51
N HIS A 28 9.56 38.10 4.13
CA HIS A 28 8.33 38.30 3.39
C HIS A 28 8.67 38.73 1.97
N TYR A 29 7.97 38.14 1.00
CA TYR A 29 8.10 38.46 -0.41
C TYR A 29 6.72 38.75 -0.99
N GLU A 30 6.62 39.78 -1.81
CA GLU A 30 5.40 40.13 -2.54
C GLU A 30 5.20 39.20 -3.75
N ALA A 31 3.96 39.14 -4.25
CA ALA A 31 3.64 38.38 -5.44
C ALA A 31 4.48 38.85 -6.64
N GLY A 32 5.13 37.91 -7.32
CA GLY A 32 6.02 38.15 -8.45
C GLY A 32 7.50 38.27 -8.09
N GLU A 33 7.85 38.45 -6.81
CA GLU A 33 9.25 38.54 -6.37
C GLU A 33 9.98 37.19 -6.46
N VAL A 34 11.27 37.24 -6.75
CA VAL A 34 12.14 36.07 -6.87
C VAL A 34 12.90 35.87 -5.56
N LEU A 35 12.80 34.66 -5.02
CA LEU A 35 13.46 34.29 -3.76
C LEU A 35 14.93 33.93 -4.02
N PHE A 36 15.18 33.22 -5.12
CA PHE A 36 16.53 32.85 -5.59
C PHE A 36 16.47 32.44 -7.08
N TYR A 37 17.61 32.54 -7.78
CA TYR A 37 17.73 32.12 -9.17
C TYR A 37 18.40 30.75 -9.31
N GLN A 38 18.06 30.06 -10.40
CA GLN A 38 18.76 28.84 -10.80
C GLN A 38 20.24 29.16 -11.05
N GLY A 39 21.13 28.36 -10.45
CA GLY A 39 22.58 28.51 -10.52
C GLY A 39 23.19 29.35 -9.41
N ASP A 40 22.38 30.07 -8.61
CA ASP A 40 22.88 30.80 -7.45
C ASP A 40 23.40 29.82 -6.38
N PRO A 41 24.48 30.15 -5.66
CA PRO A 41 24.93 29.35 -4.53
C PRO A 41 23.86 29.37 -3.43
N VAL A 42 23.59 28.20 -2.85
CA VAL A 42 22.61 28.14 -1.76
C VAL A 42 23.25 28.60 -0.46
N THR A 43 22.76 29.72 0.06
CA THR A 43 23.21 30.28 1.33
C THR A 43 22.25 29.96 2.48
N HIS A 44 20.98 29.71 2.15
CA HIS A 44 19.93 29.46 3.12
C HIS A 44 19.07 28.25 2.73
N LEU A 45 18.70 27.45 3.73
CA LEU A 45 17.58 26.53 3.62
C LEU A 45 16.30 27.35 3.77
N CYS A 46 15.42 27.29 2.77
CA CYS A 46 14.18 28.07 2.72
C CYS A 46 12.98 27.14 2.91
N ILE A 47 12.10 27.45 3.87
CA ILE A 47 10.84 26.74 4.07
C ILE A 47 9.68 27.71 3.90
N LEU A 48 8.77 27.38 2.99
CA LEU A 48 7.58 28.18 2.73
C LEU A 48 6.61 28.05 3.89
N ALA A 49 6.38 29.19 4.57
CA ALA A 49 5.55 29.27 5.75
C ALA A 49 4.10 29.61 5.44
N SER A 50 3.88 30.44 4.43
CA SER A 50 2.55 30.75 3.90
C SER A 50 2.66 31.30 2.48
N GLY A 51 1.54 31.20 1.75
CA GLY A 51 1.44 31.61 0.36
C GLY A 51 1.83 30.50 -0.60
N ARG A 52 2.09 30.85 -1.86
CA ARG A 52 2.40 29.91 -2.94
C ARG A 52 3.59 30.39 -3.75
N CYS A 53 4.53 29.48 -4.02
CA CYS A 53 5.69 29.70 -4.88
C CYS A 53 5.65 28.82 -6.13
N GLU A 54 6.29 29.29 -7.19
CA GLU A 54 6.63 28.52 -8.39
C GLU A 54 8.14 28.24 -8.40
N LEU A 55 8.53 26.98 -8.54
CA LEU A 55 9.89 26.56 -8.86
C LEU A 55 9.97 26.30 -10.36
N LEU A 56 10.71 27.15 -11.08
CA LEU A 56 10.95 27.01 -12.51
C LEU A 56 12.38 26.49 -12.74
N GLN A 57 12.49 25.28 -13.26
CA GLN A 57 13.76 24.70 -13.69
C GLN A 57 13.86 24.76 -15.21
N ALA A 58 14.76 25.61 -15.71
CA ALA A 58 15.08 25.68 -17.13
C ALA A 58 16.18 24.66 -17.46
N THR A 59 15.88 23.71 -18.35
CA THR A 59 16.89 22.83 -18.97
C THR A 59 17.02 23.14 -20.46
N LYS A 60 18.05 22.61 -21.14
CA LYS A 60 18.27 22.87 -22.57
C LYS A 60 17.13 22.40 -23.48
N SER A 61 16.28 21.49 -23.01
CA SER A 61 15.24 20.83 -23.82
C SER A 61 13.82 21.04 -23.30
N VAL A 62 13.62 21.32 -22.01
CA VAL A 62 12.28 21.43 -21.39
C VAL A 62 12.31 22.41 -20.20
N GLU A 63 11.29 23.27 -20.09
CA GLU A 63 10.98 24.00 -18.85
C GLU A 63 10.12 23.12 -17.94
N ARG A 64 10.54 22.95 -16.69
CA ARG A 64 9.75 22.29 -15.66
C ARG A 64 9.27 23.31 -14.63
N ARG A 65 7.98 23.25 -14.30
CA ARG A 65 7.35 24.08 -13.26
C ARG A 65 6.79 23.19 -12.16
N GLU A 66 7.04 23.58 -10.93
CA GLU A 66 6.50 22.95 -9.73
C GLU A 66 5.87 24.04 -8.86
N PHE A 67 4.68 23.78 -8.33
CA PHE A 67 3.98 24.71 -7.44
C PHE A 67 4.08 24.23 -6.01
N VAL A 68 4.59 25.09 -5.13
CA VAL A 68 4.84 24.76 -3.74
C VAL A 68 3.94 25.63 -2.87
N ASP A 69 3.09 24.98 -2.09
CA ASP A 69 2.15 25.61 -1.14
C ASP A 69 2.63 25.48 0.32
N SER A 70 3.57 24.57 0.57
CA SER A 70 4.24 24.36 1.85
C SER A 70 5.50 23.51 1.66
N GLY A 71 6.47 23.62 2.56
CA GLY A 71 7.64 22.75 2.58
C GLY A 71 8.94 23.43 2.15
N ILE A 72 9.99 22.63 1.95
CA ILE A 72 11.35 23.11 1.67
C ILE A 72 11.46 23.46 0.19
N LEU A 73 11.96 24.67 -0.09
CA LEU A 73 12.27 25.11 -1.43
C LEU A 73 13.66 24.59 -1.84
N ASP A 74 13.72 23.87 -2.96
CA ASP A 74 14.97 23.34 -3.54
C ASP A 74 15.87 22.57 -2.56
N ALA A 75 15.25 21.64 -1.84
CA ALA A 75 15.85 20.92 -0.72
C ALA A 75 17.17 20.20 -1.10
N VAL A 76 17.23 19.64 -2.32
CA VAL A 76 18.42 18.93 -2.82
C VAL A 76 19.61 19.88 -2.97
N ALA A 77 19.37 21.12 -3.41
CA ALA A 77 20.44 22.10 -3.55
C ALA A 77 20.94 22.55 -2.16
N ALA A 78 20.02 22.95 -1.28
CA ALA A 78 20.34 23.44 0.05
C ALA A 78 21.10 22.43 0.92
N LEU A 79 20.77 21.15 0.80
CA LEU A 79 21.32 20.10 1.66
C LEU A 79 22.44 19.32 1.00
N GLY A 80 22.55 19.38 -0.33
CA GLY A 80 23.65 18.80 -1.09
C GLY A 80 24.85 19.74 -1.26
N GLY A 81 24.77 20.99 -0.78
CA GLY A 81 25.80 22.01 -1.05
C GLY A 81 25.94 22.33 -2.54
N LEU A 82 24.84 22.17 -3.30
CA LEU A 82 24.81 22.44 -4.74
C LEU A 82 24.20 23.81 -4.99
N PRO A 83 24.49 24.47 -6.11
CA PRO A 83 23.74 25.64 -6.54
C PRO A 83 22.25 25.31 -6.75
N HIS A 84 21.40 26.33 -6.63
CA HIS A 84 19.96 26.22 -6.86
C HIS A 84 19.66 25.58 -8.23
N LYS A 85 18.82 24.56 -8.26
CA LYS A 85 18.44 23.84 -9.49
C LYS A 85 17.27 24.47 -10.20
N ALA A 86 16.53 25.34 -9.53
CA ALA A 86 15.38 26.06 -10.06
C ALA A 86 15.39 27.51 -9.60
N ARG A 87 14.66 28.37 -10.31
CA ARG A 87 14.29 29.71 -9.85
C ARG A 87 13.01 29.62 -9.02
N ALA A 88 13.04 30.13 -7.79
CA ALA A 88 11.85 30.25 -6.97
C ALA A 88 11.22 31.64 -7.10
N ARG A 89 9.93 31.70 -7.42
CA ARG A 89 9.17 32.95 -7.54
C ARG A 89 7.88 32.88 -6.73
N ALA A 90 7.61 33.92 -5.95
CA ALA A 90 6.35 34.10 -5.24
C ALA A 90 5.19 34.27 -6.25
N LEU A 91 4.14 33.46 -6.15
CA LEU A 91 2.91 33.62 -6.95
C LEU A 91 1.83 34.41 -6.20
N THR A 92 1.82 34.28 -4.88
CA THR A 92 1.08 35.14 -3.94
C THR A 92 2.09 35.85 -3.04
N PRO A 93 1.69 36.80 -2.19
CA PRO A 93 2.55 37.18 -1.07
C PRO A 93 2.93 35.90 -0.29
N VAL A 94 4.22 35.75 0.02
CA VAL A 94 4.75 34.57 0.70
C VAL A 94 5.60 34.95 1.90
N THR A 95 5.51 34.14 2.94
CA THR A 95 6.43 34.16 4.06
C THR A 95 7.33 32.95 3.99
N VAL A 96 8.63 33.14 4.17
CA VAL A 96 9.63 32.07 4.15
C VAL A 96 10.48 32.13 5.41
N TRP A 97 10.66 30.98 6.04
CA TRP A 97 11.70 30.81 7.05
C TRP A 97 13.02 30.45 6.39
N GLN A 98 14.09 31.10 6.80
CA GLN A 98 15.43 30.95 6.25
C GLN A 98 16.42 30.60 7.36
N TRP A 99 17.24 29.59 7.10
CA TRP A 99 18.34 29.20 7.97
C TRP A 99 19.65 29.20 7.19
N PRO A 100 20.72 29.82 7.70
CA PRO A 100 22.03 29.74 7.06
C PRO A 100 22.49 28.28 6.97
N VAL A 101 22.76 27.80 5.74
CA VAL A 101 23.14 26.39 5.51
C VAL A 101 24.42 26.04 6.26
N GLU A 102 25.40 26.95 6.31
CA GLU A 102 26.64 26.75 7.05
C GLU A 102 26.38 26.44 8.54
N LEU A 103 25.49 27.20 9.19
CA LEU A 103 25.16 27.01 10.59
C LEU A 103 24.34 25.73 10.81
N LEU A 104 23.40 25.42 9.91
CA LEU A 104 22.64 24.17 9.97
C LEU A 104 23.54 22.94 9.85
N MET A 105 24.46 22.95 8.90
CA MET A 105 25.38 21.84 8.66
C MET A 105 26.41 21.66 9.78
N SER A 106 26.61 22.68 10.62
CA SER A 106 27.45 22.57 11.82
C SER A 106 26.77 21.85 12.99
N ILE A 107 25.50 21.45 12.84
CA ILE A 107 24.73 20.74 13.86
C ILE A 107 24.70 19.24 13.53
N ASP A 108 25.42 18.44 14.31
CA ASP A 108 25.60 16.99 14.07
C ASP A 108 24.27 16.22 13.97
N GLU A 109 23.27 16.56 14.79
CA GLU A 109 21.96 15.88 14.80
C GLU A 109 21.01 16.32 13.67
N PHE A 110 21.30 17.46 13.03
CA PHE A 110 20.45 18.04 11.99
C PHE A 110 20.55 17.24 10.68
N THR A 111 21.77 17.02 10.20
CA THR A 111 22.04 16.40 8.89
C THR A 111 21.39 15.03 8.73
N PRO A 112 21.51 14.07 9.69
CA PRO A 112 20.87 12.76 9.55
C PRO A 112 19.34 12.83 9.52
N THR A 113 18.73 13.73 10.31
CA THR A 113 17.27 13.87 10.38
C THR A 113 16.71 14.44 9.08
N VAL A 114 17.36 15.48 8.57
CA VAL A 114 16.98 16.11 7.32
C VAL A 114 17.17 15.19 6.12
N CYS A 115 18.27 14.42 6.08
CA CYS A 115 18.47 13.37 5.06
C CYS A 115 17.37 12.30 5.10
N ARG A 116 16.92 11.87 6.29
CA ARG A 116 15.77 10.94 6.41
C ARG A 116 14.48 11.55 5.87
N TYR A 117 14.19 12.79 6.22
CA TYR A 117 13.02 13.51 5.70
C TYR A 117 13.07 13.67 4.17
N LEU A 118 14.21 14.09 3.60
CA LEU A 118 14.33 14.19 2.14
C LEU A 118 14.23 12.85 1.44
N ALA A 119 14.80 11.80 2.03
CA ALA A 119 14.69 10.45 1.49
C ALA A 119 13.22 9.98 1.48
N SER A 120 12.44 10.25 2.52
CA SER A 120 11.01 9.92 2.52
C SER A 120 10.25 10.75 1.49
N GLN A 121 10.46 12.07 1.42
CA GLN A 121 9.81 12.91 0.41
C GLN A 121 10.15 12.49 -1.04
N LEU A 122 11.41 12.10 -1.29
CA LEU A 122 11.83 11.60 -2.59
C LEU A 122 11.20 10.23 -2.89
N SER A 123 11.12 9.34 -1.90
CA SER A 123 10.43 8.06 -2.01
C SER A 123 8.95 8.27 -2.36
N ASP A 124 8.25 9.15 -1.64
CA ASP A 124 6.84 9.49 -1.88
C ASP A 124 6.63 10.08 -3.26
N TYR A 125 7.53 10.97 -3.68
CA TYR A 125 7.51 11.55 -5.03
C TYR A 125 7.71 10.47 -6.09
N GLN A 126 8.69 9.58 -5.91
CA GLN A 126 8.96 8.48 -6.83
C GLN A 126 7.81 7.48 -6.87
N ALA A 127 7.16 7.19 -5.73
CA ALA A 127 6.00 6.30 -5.64
C ALA A 127 4.78 6.90 -6.37
N ARG A 128 4.46 8.18 -6.13
CA ARG A 128 3.37 8.89 -6.85
C ARG A 128 3.64 8.99 -8.35
N ARG A 129 4.88 9.31 -8.71
CA ARG A 129 5.33 9.34 -10.09
C ARG A 129 5.24 7.95 -10.73
N ALA A 130 5.69 6.90 -10.05
CA ALA A 130 5.52 5.53 -10.51
C ALA A 130 4.05 5.15 -10.60
N MET A 131 3.16 5.65 -9.74
CA MET A 131 1.73 5.35 -9.83
C MET A 131 1.12 5.89 -11.13
N VAL A 132 1.50 7.09 -11.56
CA VAL A 132 0.98 7.77 -12.76
C VAL A 132 1.76 7.43 -14.04
N GLU A 133 3.09 7.43 -13.95
CA GLU A 133 3.99 7.19 -15.08
C GLU A 133 4.40 5.73 -15.22
N ALA A 134 4.04 4.83 -14.29
CA ALA A 134 4.23 3.39 -14.51
C ALA A 134 3.68 3.09 -15.90
N PRO A 135 4.55 2.65 -16.83
CA PRO A 135 4.13 2.48 -18.20
C PRO A 135 2.91 1.57 -18.17
N VAL A 136 1.78 2.13 -18.59
CA VAL A 136 0.61 1.37 -19.01
C VAL A 136 1.14 0.54 -20.17
N HIS A 137 1.69 -0.63 -19.88
CA HIS A 137 2.32 -1.49 -20.86
C HIS A 137 1.23 -2.04 -21.78
N PHE A 138 0.84 -1.24 -22.76
CA PHE A 138 0.02 -1.67 -23.87
C PHE A 138 0.58 -1.13 -25.17
N ARG A 139 1.23 -2.08 -25.86
CA ARG A 139 1.62 -2.15 -27.28
C ARG A 139 2.34 -0.95 -27.89
N GLN A 140 3.61 -1.18 -28.20
CA GLN A 140 4.01 -1.50 -29.58
C GLN A 140 5.32 -2.33 -29.56
N ALA A 141 5.21 -3.57 -30.06
CA ALA A 141 6.26 -4.57 -30.27
C ALA A 141 6.85 -5.32 -29.04
N ALA A 142 6.33 -6.54 -28.78
CA ALA A 142 7.05 -7.70 -28.25
C ALA A 142 7.13 -8.06 -26.74
N ARG A 143 6.37 -7.46 -25.81
CA ARG A 143 6.15 -8.08 -24.47
C ARG A 143 4.70 -7.90 -24.00
N VAL A 144 3.86 -8.91 -24.23
CA VAL A 144 2.47 -8.96 -23.79
C VAL A 144 2.46 -9.41 -22.33
N LEU A 145 1.82 -8.65 -21.42
CA LEU A 145 1.58 -9.14 -20.06
C LEU A 145 0.72 -10.40 -20.15
N ASN A 146 1.22 -11.52 -19.62
CA ASN A 146 0.44 -12.73 -19.55
C ASN A 146 -0.71 -12.51 -18.55
N PRO A 147 -1.99 -12.58 -18.96
CA PRO A 147 -3.10 -12.34 -18.05
C PRO A 147 -3.28 -13.46 -17.00
N GLY A 148 -2.41 -14.47 -17.00
CA GLY A 148 -2.57 -15.70 -16.24
C GLY A 148 -3.46 -16.69 -16.99
N PRO A 149 -3.98 -17.74 -16.32
CA PRO A 149 -3.94 -18.00 -14.88
C PRO A 149 -2.52 -18.08 -14.30
N TYR A 150 -2.35 -17.72 -13.04
CA TYR A 150 -1.08 -17.83 -12.33
C TYR A 150 -1.10 -18.99 -11.34
N LEU A 151 0.03 -19.67 -11.22
CA LEU A 151 0.33 -20.67 -10.21
C LEU A 151 1.35 -20.11 -9.23
N PHE A 152 1.20 -20.48 -7.97
CA PHE A 152 2.10 -20.13 -6.89
C PHE A 152 2.46 -21.43 -6.17
N ASP A 153 3.73 -21.80 -6.25
CA ASP A 153 4.23 -23.03 -5.64
C ASP A 153 4.77 -22.70 -4.24
N THR A 154 4.44 -23.54 -3.26
CA THR A 154 5.02 -23.47 -1.91
C THR A 154 4.92 -22.10 -1.25
N ALA A 155 3.83 -21.37 -1.52
CA ALA A 155 3.57 -20.07 -0.92
C ALA A 155 3.43 -20.22 0.60
N THR A 156 4.25 -19.50 1.37
CA THR A 156 4.09 -19.45 2.82
C THR A 156 3.12 -18.34 3.16
N MET A 157 2.04 -18.65 3.88
CA MET A 157 1.00 -17.68 4.22
C MET A 157 0.73 -17.68 5.72
N PHE A 158 0.61 -16.49 6.28
CA PHE A 158 0.06 -16.22 7.61
C PHE A 158 -1.32 -15.60 7.45
N PHE A 159 -2.33 -16.24 8.02
CA PHE A 159 -3.71 -15.76 8.01
C PHE A 159 -4.04 -15.21 9.40
N ALA A 160 -4.39 -13.94 9.48
CA ALA A 160 -4.87 -13.28 10.69
C ALA A 160 -6.37 -12.96 10.54
N PHE A 161 -7.20 -13.63 11.33
CA PHE A 161 -8.63 -13.37 11.40
C PHE A 161 -8.87 -12.19 12.32
N CYS A 162 -9.40 -11.10 11.78
CA CYS A 162 -9.53 -9.83 12.47
C CYS A 162 -10.98 -9.37 12.53
N ASP A 163 -11.33 -8.70 13.63
CA ASP A 163 -12.52 -7.86 13.67
C ASP A 163 -12.13 -6.44 13.32
N ALA A 164 -12.96 -5.77 12.51
CA ALA A 164 -12.71 -4.43 12.03
C ALA A 164 -13.91 -3.51 12.30
N ASP A 165 -13.66 -2.21 12.26
CA ASP A 165 -14.71 -1.20 12.23
C ASP A 165 -15.60 -1.41 11.00
N LEU A 166 -16.90 -1.56 11.24
CA LEU A 166 -17.86 -1.91 10.18
C LEU A 166 -18.07 -0.76 9.19
N GLU A 167 -18.06 0.49 9.67
CA GLU A 167 -18.31 1.66 8.84
C GLU A 167 -17.11 1.93 7.93
N ALA A 168 -15.89 1.84 8.47
CA ALA A 168 -14.66 1.92 7.69
C ALA A 168 -14.63 0.86 6.58
N VAL A 169 -14.94 -0.41 6.91
CA VAL A 169 -14.97 -1.48 5.90
C VAL A 169 -16.04 -1.24 4.83
N ARG A 170 -17.23 -0.76 5.21
CA ARG A 170 -18.30 -0.43 4.24
C ARG A 170 -17.91 0.73 3.32
N ALA A 171 -17.21 1.73 3.85
CA ALA A 171 -16.74 2.88 3.06
C ALA A 171 -15.75 2.49 1.95
N CYS A 172 -15.02 1.38 2.12
CA CYS A 172 -14.10 0.86 1.12
C CYS A 172 -14.77 0.06 -0.01
N LEU A 173 -16.02 -0.39 0.16
CA LEU A 173 -16.68 -1.26 -0.82
C LEU A 173 -17.15 -0.48 -2.06
N PRO A 174 -16.88 -0.97 -3.28
CA PRO A 174 -17.52 -0.43 -4.48
C PRO A 174 -19.02 -0.76 -4.49
N PRO A 175 -19.83 -0.04 -5.29
CA PRO A 175 -21.25 -0.36 -5.45
C PRO A 175 -21.45 -1.84 -5.87
N GLY A 176 -22.61 -2.42 -5.57
CA GLY A 176 -22.91 -3.82 -5.87
C GLY A 176 -22.33 -4.85 -4.88
N LEU A 177 -21.31 -4.48 -4.09
CA LEU A 177 -20.81 -5.31 -3.00
C LEU A 177 -21.48 -4.95 -1.66
N SER A 178 -21.65 -5.95 -0.80
CA SER A 178 -22.10 -5.77 0.58
C SER A 178 -21.27 -6.64 1.52
N VAL A 179 -20.93 -6.13 2.71
CA VAL A 179 -20.18 -6.89 3.71
C VAL A 179 -20.98 -8.13 4.11
N LEU A 180 -20.34 -9.31 4.13
CA LEU A 180 -20.94 -10.49 4.72
C LEU A 180 -20.94 -10.33 6.25
N GLN A 181 -22.07 -9.91 6.79
CA GLN A 181 -22.23 -9.59 8.20
C GLN A 181 -23.22 -10.54 8.88
N ARG A 182 -22.86 -11.01 10.08
CA ARG A 182 -23.80 -11.73 10.94
C ARG A 182 -24.82 -10.73 11.52
N PRO A 183 -26.13 -11.05 11.51
CA PRO A 183 -27.14 -10.22 12.18
C PRO A 183 -26.75 -9.92 13.63
N GLY A 184 -26.79 -8.64 14.02
CA GLY A 184 -26.49 -8.16 15.37
C GLY A 184 -25.01 -7.95 15.71
N ARG A 185 -24.07 -8.20 14.79
CA ARG A 185 -22.64 -7.92 15.02
C ARG A 185 -22.30 -6.50 14.58
N ASN A 186 -21.67 -5.69 15.43
CA ASN A 186 -21.28 -4.31 15.11
C ASN A 186 -19.87 -4.17 14.51
N GLN A 187 -19.23 -5.30 14.19
CA GLN A 187 -17.88 -5.34 13.62
C GLN A 187 -17.90 -6.14 12.32
N ALA A 188 -17.09 -5.72 11.36
CA ALA A 188 -16.85 -6.47 10.14
C ALA A 188 -15.79 -7.56 10.37
N ALA A 189 -15.89 -8.63 9.61
CA ALA A 189 -14.85 -9.64 9.50
C ALA A 189 -13.82 -9.17 8.46
N VAL A 190 -12.53 -9.19 8.78
CA VAL A 190 -11.42 -8.94 7.85
C VAL A 190 -10.36 -10.03 8.01
N LEU A 191 -9.94 -10.63 6.90
CA LEU A 191 -8.83 -11.57 6.85
C LEU A 191 -7.60 -10.82 6.34
N LEU A 192 -6.54 -10.75 7.15
CA LEU A 192 -5.25 -10.24 6.73
C LEU A 192 -4.34 -11.42 6.37
N ALA A 193 -3.77 -11.43 5.17
CA ALA A 193 -2.88 -12.48 4.72
C ALA A 193 -1.48 -11.91 4.45
N LEU A 194 -0.46 -12.40 5.14
CA LEU A 194 0.94 -12.06 4.90
C LEU A 194 1.58 -13.26 4.19
N ALA A 195 2.04 -13.08 2.96
CA ALA A 195 2.47 -14.14 2.07
C ALA A 195 3.90 -13.94 1.57
N ASP A 196 4.64 -15.04 1.49
CA ASP A 196 5.88 -15.19 0.76
C ASP A 196 5.62 -16.11 -0.43
N PHE A 197 5.82 -15.59 -1.63
CA PHE A 197 5.68 -16.31 -2.89
C PHE A 197 7.08 -16.58 -3.45
N PRO A 198 7.72 -17.70 -3.10
CA PRO A 198 9.06 -18.01 -3.59
C PRO A 198 9.07 -18.29 -5.10
N ARG A 199 7.91 -18.66 -5.67
CA ARG A 199 7.75 -18.91 -7.10
C ARG A 199 6.31 -18.69 -7.54
N ALA A 200 6.07 -17.58 -8.25
CA ALA A 200 4.85 -17.29 -8.99
C ALA A 200 5.13 -17.33 -10.50
N TYR A 201 4.27 -17.96 -11.29
CA TYR A 201 4.46 -18.12 -12.73
C TYR A 201 3.12 -18.28 -13.46
N PRO A 202 3.03 -17.88 -14.74
CA PRO A 202 1.85 -18.16 -15.54
C PRO A 202 1.75 -19.65 -15.88
N GLU A 203 0.54 -20.19 -15.84
CA GLU A 203 0.25 -21.63 -16.01
C GLU A 203 0.72 -22.18 -17.37
N ASP A 204 0.73 -21.35 -18.42
CA ASP A 204 1.15 -21.70 -19.77
C ASP A 204 2.64 -21.44 -20.05
N ASN A 205 3.37 -20.79 -19.14
CA ASN A 205 4.81 -20.55 -19.28
C ASN A 205 5.55 -20.58 -17.92
N PRO A 206 5.82 -21.78 -17.37
CA PRO A 206 6.44 -21.93 -16.05
C PRO A 206 7.89 -21.43 -15.92
N ASP A 207 8.56 -21.16 -17.04
CA ASP A 207 9.92 -20.62 -17.07
C ASP A 207 9.93 -19.12 -16.72
N GLU A 208 8.83 -18.41 -16.96
CA GLU A 208 8.63 -17.00 -16.58
C GLU A 208 8.18 -16.86 -15.12
N SER A 209 9.06 -17.24 -14.20
CA SER A 209 8.78 -17.15 -12.76
C SER A 209 9.40 -15.93 -12.09
N PHE A 210 8.76 -15.46 -11.03
CA PHE A 210 9.26 -14.41 -10.15
C PHE A 210 8.93 -14.72 -8.69
N ASN A 211 9.61 -14.05 -7.77
CA ASN A 211 9.36 -14.14 -6.34
C ASN A 211 9.00 -12.77 -5.78
N TYR A 212 8.19 -12.76 -4.72
CA TYR A 212 7.81 -11.55 -4.02
C TYR A 212 7.11 -11.88 -2.71
N ASN A 213 6.94 -10.87 -1.86
CA ASN A 213 6.14 -10.93 -0.66
C ASN A 213 4.93 -10.03 -0.83
N GLU A 214 3.82 -10.41 -0.22
CA GLU A 214 2.56 -9.67 -0.32
C GLU A 214 1.83 -9.66 1.02
N THR A 215 1.29 -8.51 1.41
CA THR A 215 0.24 -8.45 2.43
C THR A 215 -1.07 -8.03 1.79
N THR A 216 -2.10 -8.85 1.95
CA THR A 216 -3.41 -8.66 1.32
C THR A 216 -4.52 -8.62 2.35
N VAL A 217 -5.39 -7.63 2.23
CA VAL A 217 -6.61 -7.51 3.03
C VAL A 217 -7.76 -8.15 2.29
N PHE A 218 -8.49 -9.04 2.93
CA PHE A 218 -9.65 -9.72 2.38
C PHE A 218 -10.89 -9.40 3.22
N VAL A 219 -11.86 -8.73 2.62
CA VAL A 219 -13.17 -8.44 3.22
C VAL A 219 -14.18 -9.46 2.71
N PRO A 220 -14.77 -10.32 3.55
CA PRO A 220 -15.85 -11.21 3.14
C PRO A 220 -17.05 -10.38 2.66
N VAL A 221 -17.51 -10.62 1.43
CA VAL A 221 -18.58 -9.86 0.79
C VAL A 221 -19.61 -10.75 0.10
N ARG A 222 -20.74 -10.15 -0.23
CA ARG A 222 -21.72 -10.66 -1.18
C ARG A 222 -21.80 -9.78 -2.41
N HIS A 223 -21.96 -10.41 -3.56
CA HIS A 223 -22.29 -9.79 -4.84
C HIS A 223 -23.55 -10.49 -5.40
N GLY A 224 -24.71 -9.85 -5.28
CA GLY A 224 -25.99 -10.53 -5.50
C GLY A 224 -26.17 -11.71 -4.55
N THR A 225 -26.32 -12.93 -5.12
CA THR A 225 -26.41 -14.18 -4.35
C THR A 225 -25.06 -14.86 -4.12
N ALA A 226 -23.99 -14.40 -4.78
CA ALA A 226 -22.66 -14.99 -4.68
C ALA A 226 -21.91 -14.48 -3.43
N PHE A 227 -21.08 -15.35 -2.86
CA PHE A 227 -20.15 -15.04 -1.77
C PHE A 227 -18.72 -15.01 -2.30
N GLY A 228 -17.89 -14.14 -1.74
CA GLY A 228 -16.45 -14.13 -1.98
C GLY A 228 -15.74 -13.16 -1.05
N PHE A 229 -14.55 -12.74 -1.44
CA PHE A 229 -13.79 -11.70 -0.73
C PHE A 229 -13.53 -10.50 -1.63
N PHE A 230 -13.63 -9.30 -1.11
CA PHE A 230 -13.17 -8.08 -1.76
C PHE A 230 -11.78 -7.72 -1.23
N VAL A 231 -10.90 -7.24 -2.12
CA VAL A 231 -9.54 -6.85 -1.75
C VAL A 231 -9.40 -5.32 -1.84
N PRO A 232 -9.52 -4.59 -0.71
CA PRO A 232 -9.36 -3.14 -0.69
C PRO A 232 -7.89 -2.69 -0.74
N HIS A 233 -6.95 -3.52 -0.27
CA HIS A 233 -5.53 -3.17 -0.21
C HIS A 233 -4.66 -4.40 -0.44
N ILE A 234 -3.58 -4.20 -1.22
CA ILE A 234 -2.47 -5.14 -1.36
C ILE A 234 -1.16 -4.36 -1.23
N TYR A 235 -0.20 -4.92 -0.50
CA TYR A 235 1.15 -4.38 -0.38
C TYR A 235 2.14 -5.42 -0.89
N ALA A 236 2.80 -5.16 -2.02
CA ALA A 236 3.72 -6.10 -2.64
C ALA A 236 5.17 -5.57 -2.66
N SER A 237 6.14 -6.47 -2.49
CA SER A 237 7.56 -6.09 -2.37
C SER A 237 8.30 -5.91 -3.70
N ALA A 238 7.62 -6.12 -4.83
CA ALA A 238 8.20 -6.01 -6.17
C ALA A 238 7.25 -5.26 -7.13
N TRP A 239 7.81 -4.63 -8.15
CA TRP A 239 7.04 -3.82 -9.11
C TRP A 239 6.28 -4.67 -10.12
N GLU A 240 6.83 -5.82 -10.52
CA GLU A 240 6.21 -6.76 -11.44
C GLU A 240 4.81 -7.21 -10.96
N PRO A 241 4.63 -7.73 -9.72
CA PRO A 241 3.31 -8.10 -9.22
C PRO A 241 2.39 -6.90 -9.00
N ILE A 242 2.93 -5.70 -8.76
CA ILE A 242 2.15 -4.44 -8.69
C ILE A 242 1.54 -4.14 -10.07
N LEU A 243 2.37 -4.10 -11.11
CA LEU A 243 1.95 -3.83 -12.48
C LEU A 243 0.98 -4.90 -12.98
N LEU A 244 1.32 -6.19 -12.85
CA LEU A 244 0.42 -7.29 -13.24
C LEU A 244 -0.90 -7.23 -12.49
N GLY A 245 -0.85 -7.07 -11.17
CA GLY A 245 -2.03 -7.02 -10.31
C GLY A 245 -2.95 -5.85 -10.64
N ARG A 246 -2.38 -4.66 -10.84
CA ARG A 246 -3.14 -3.45 -11.15
C ARG A 246 -3.74 -3.51 -12.56
N GLU A 247 -2.93 -3.84 -13.56
CA GLU A 247 -3.34 -3.74 -14.96
C GLU A 247 -4.27 -4.88 -15.39
N ILE A 248 -4.02 -6.11 -14.94
CA ILE A 248 -4.80 -7.29 -15.33
C ILE A 248 -6.02 -7.46 -14.43
N TYR A 249 -5.84 -7.32 -13.12
CA TYR A 249 -6.85 -7.70 -12.14
C TYR A 249 -7.54 -6.51 -11.47
N GLY A 250 -6.99 -5.30 -11.58
CA GLY A 250 -7.51 -4.12 -10.88
C GLY A 250 -7.24 -4.15 -9.38
N PHE A 251 -6.18 -4.82 -8.92
CA PHE A 251 -5.84 -4.79 -7.50
C PHE A 251 -5.25 -3.41 -7.11
N PRO A 252 -5.68 -2.81 -5.99
CA PRO A 252 -5.11 -1.57 -5.45
C PRO A 252 -3.78 -1.88 -4.75
N LYS A 253 -2.76 -2.20 -5.55
CA LYS A 253 -1.44 -2.60 -5.05
C LYS A 253 -0.57 -1.36 -4.76
N ARG A 254 0.03 -1.33 -3.58
CA ARG A 254 1.08 -0.39 -3.16
C ARG A 254 2.38 -1.15 -2.93
N PHE A 255 3.49 -0.43 -2.93
CA PHE A 255 4.76 -1.01 -2.53
C PHE A 255 4.75 -1.24 -1.02
N GLY A 256 5.20 -2.42 -0.59
CA GLY A 256 5.38 -2.73 0.82
C GLY A 256 6.20 -3.99 0.99
N VAL A 257 7.02 -4.02 2.03
CA VAL A 257 7.93 -5.13 2.29
C VAL A 257 7.40 -5.93 3.47
N THR A 258 6.97 -7.15 3.19
CA THR A 258 6.63 -8.11 4.24
C THR A 258 7.85 -8.94 4.60
N SER A 259 8.18 -9.00 5.88
CA SER A 259 9.26 -9.82 6.40
C SER A 259 8.73 -10.96 7.27
N PHE A 260 9.48 -12.06 7.32
CA PHE A 260 9.11 -13.27 8.05
C PHE A 260 10.29 -13.75 8.90
N ASP A 261 9.98 -14.04 10.16
CA ASP A 261 10.84 -14.73 11.13
C ASP A 261 10.03 -15.93 11.70
N SER A 262 10.71 -16.79 12.43
CA SER A 262 10.18 -17.92 13.18
C SER A 262 8.97 -17.57 14.08
N GLN A 263 8.95 -16.37 14.66
CA GLN A 263 7.97 -15.92 15.66
C GLN A 263 7.42 -14.52 15.43
N ARG A 264 7.73 -13.93 14.27
CA ARG A 264 7.33 -12.57 13.92
C ARG A 264 7.12 -12.45 12.42
N SER A 265 6.12 -11.67 12.01
CA SER A 265 5.99 -11.20 10.64
C SER A 265 5.61 -9.73 10.67
N THR A 266 6.23 -8.94 9.81
CA THR A 266 5.97 -7.49 9.73
C THR A 266 5.65 -7.07 8.31
N LEU A 267 4.82 -6.05 8.16
CA LEU A 267 4.66 -5.29 6.92
C LEU A 267 5.26 -3.90 7.14
N ARG A 268 6.14 -3.48 6.22
CA ARG A 268 6.66 -2.12 6.15
C ARG A 268 6.17 -1.39 4.92
N VAL A 269 5.67 -0.18 5.09
CA VAL A 269 5.25 0.74 4.02
C VAL A 269 5.97 2.07 4.29
N ASP A 270 6.62 2.63 3.27
CA ASP A 270 7.38 3.88 3.38
C ASP A 270 8.38 3.90 4.56
N HIS A 271 9.01 2.74 4.80
CA HIS A 271 9.95 2.47 5.89
C HIS A 271 9.35 2.41 7.31
N GLU A 272 8.05 2.59 7.48
CA GLU A 272 7.37 2.45 8.77
C GLU A 272 6.78 1.04 8.94
N ASP A 273 6.83 0.51 10.17
CA ASP A 273 6.18 -0.76 10.50
C ASP A 273 4.65 -0.54 10.60
N VAL A 274 3.92 -1.02 9.60
CA VAL A 274 2.45 -0.88 9.50
C VAL A 274 1.73 -2.04 10.18
N VAL A 275 2.28 -3.25 10.06
CA VAL A 275 1.78 -4.44 10.76
C VAL A 275 2.93 -5.12 11.46
N ASP A 276 2.73 -5.51 12.71
CA ASP A 276 3.65 -6.34 13.49
C ASP A 276 2.86 -7.47 14.17
N LEU A 277 2.98 -8.67 13.61
CA LEU A 277 2.36 -9.90 14.12
C LEU A 277 3.44 -10.73 14.81
N ARG A 278 3.23 -11.06 16.09
CA ARG A 278 4.15 -11.84 16.93
C ARG A 278 3.42 -13.00 17.58
N TRP A 279 4.12 -14.11 17.78
CA TRP A 279 3.57 -15.27 18.50
C TRP A 279 4.67 -16.03 19.27
N PRO A 280 4.42 -16.46 20.51
CA PRO A 280 5.38 -17.23 21.31
C PRO A 280 5.58 -18.66 20.81
N SER A 281 4.54 -19.31 20.28
CA SER A 281 4.60 -20.69 19.81
C SER A 281 3.55 -20.97 18.73
N SER A 282 3.62 -22.15 18.15
CA SER A 282 2.62 -22.63 17.21
C SER A 282 2.40 -24.13 17.39
N GLN A 283 1.18 -24.57 17.14
CA GLN A 283 0.79 -25.97 17.22
C GLN A 283 0.31 -26.48 15.86
N GLY A 284 0.68 -27.72 15.52
CA GLY A 284 0.17 -28.39 14.33
C GLY A 284 -1.36 -28.44 14.34
N THR A 285 -1.98 -28.18 13.19
CA THR A 285 -3.43 -28.24 13.04
C THR A 285 -3.80 -28.82 11.67
N ASP A 286 -5.09 -28.89 11.39
CA ASP A 286 -5.61 -29.45 10.15
C ASP A 286 -6.57 -28.48 9.45
N GLU A 287 -6.82 -28.76 8.19
CA GLU A 287 -7.65 -27.92 7.33
C GLU A 287 -9.10 -27.82 7.84
N THR A 288 -9.59 -28.86 8.53
CA THR A 288 -10.95 -28.87 9.10
C THR A 288 -11.06 -27.83 10.22
N ARG A 289 -10.04 -27.72 11.06
CA ARG A 289 -9.99 -26.71 12.13
C ARG A 289 -9.87 -25.29 11.57
N LEU A 290 -8.99 -25.05 10.60
CA LEU A 290 -8.85 -23.73 9.95
C LEU A 290 -10.19 -23.28 9.33
N VAL A 291 -10.82 -24.15 8.54
CA VAL A 291 -12.11 -23.83 7.92
C VAL A 291 -13.21 -23.68 8.96
N GLY A 292 -13.21 -24.52 9.99
CA GLY A 292 -14.16 -24.41 11.11
C GLY A 292 -14.06 -23.06 11.80
N ALA A 293 -12.83 -22.60 12.07
CA ALA A 293 -12.55 -21.28 12.65
C ALA A 293 -13.01 -20.15 11.72
N LEU A 294 -12.70 -20.24 10.41
CA LEU A 294 -13.16 -19.28 9.41
C LEU A 294 -14.69 -19.19 9.38
N MET A 295 -15.40 -20.32 9.32
CA MET A 295 -16.86 -20.35 9.27
C MET A 295 -17.50 -19.81 10.55
N ALA A 296 -16.96 -20.20 11.70
CA ALA A 296 -17.40 -19.70 13.00
C ALA A 296 -17.20 -18.17 13.11
N TRP A 297 -16.04 -17.68 12.67
CA TRP A 297 -15.71 -16.26 12.64
C TRP A 297 -16.63 -15.48 11.68
N LEU A 298 -16.98 -16.04 10.52
CA LEU A 298 -17.98 -15.48 9.60
C LEU A 298 -19.42 -15.58 10.12
N GLY A 299 -19.65 -16.28 11.24
CA GLY A 299 -20.98 -16.48 11.80
C GLY A 299 -21.87 -17.41 10.97
N LEU A 300 -21.27 -18.22 10.09
CA LEU A 300 -21.97 -19.25 9.33
C LEU A 300 -22.10 -20.49 10.23
N SER A 301 -23.32 -20.98 10.44
CA SER A 301 -23.55 -22.07 11.39
C SER A 301 -22.70 -23.30 11.03
N SER A 302 -22.03 -23.86 12.05
CA SER A 302 -21.13 -25.00 11.89
C SER A 302 -21.82 -26.25 11.33
N SER A 303 -23.15 -26.39 11.52
CA SER A 303 -23.94 -27.52 11.03
C SER A 303 -24.21 -27.49 9.53
N LEU A 304 -24.41 -26.31 8.91
CA LEU A 304 -24.60 -26.17 7.46
C LEU A 304 -23.28 -25.96 6.73
N GLY A 305 -22.35 -25.19 7.31
CA GLY A 305 -21.02 -24.96 6.75
C GLY A 305 -20.20 -26.24 6.66
N GLY A 306 -20.10 -27.02 7.75
CA GLY A 306 -19.34 -28.27 7.76
C GLY A 306 -19.91 -29.35 6.82
N LEU A 307 -21.24 -29.45 6.72
CA LEU A 307 -21.91 -30.40 5.84
C LEU A 307 -21.85 -29.99 4.37
N ALA A 308 -22.11 -28.72 4.02
CA ALA A 308 -21.98 -28.25 2.64
C ALA A 308 -20.52 -28.33 2.15
N PHE A 309 -19.57 -28.13 3.06
CA PHE A 309 -18.16 -28.15 2.75
C PHE A 309 -17.59 -29.58 2.60
N ARG A 310 -18.01 -30.53 3.45
CA ARG A 310 -17.68 -31.97 3.31
C ARG A 310 -18.47 -32.66 2.20
N ALA A 311 -19.78 -32.42 2.10
CA ALA A 311 -20.61 -32.96 1.01
C ALA A 311 -20.16 -32.42 -0.34
N GLY A 312 -19.65 -31.18 -0.38
CA GLY A 312 -19.09 -30.57 -1.57
C GLY A 312 -17.86 -31.30 -2.11
N GLU A 313 -17.08 -32.02 -1.31
CA GLU A 313 -15.92 -32.79 -1.80
C GLU A 313 -16.38 -34.09 -2.50
N VAL A 314 -17.32 -34.81 -1.88
CA VAL A 314 -17.93 -36.02 -2.44
C VAL A 314 -18.75 -35.70 -3.70
N LEU A 315 -19.60 -34.66 -3.65
CA LEU A 315 -20.35 -34.19 -4.81
C LEU A 315 -19.44 -33.68 -5.93
N ARG A 316 -18.30 -33.04 -5.61
CA ARG A 316 -17.33 -32.60 -6.62
C ARG A 316 -16.67 -33.79 -7.33
N GLN A 317 -16.27 -34.83 -6.60
CA GLN A 317 -15.73 -36.05 -7.19
C GLN A 317 -16.75 -36.76 -8.09
N VAL A 318 -18.01 -36.85 -7.66
CA VAL A 318 -19.07 -37.51 -8.45
C VAL A 318 -19.47 -36.67 -9.68
N ALA A 319 -19.44 -35.34 -9.58
CA ALA A 319 -19.84 -34.43 -10.67
C ALA A 319 -18.71 -34.02 -11.63
N GLY A 320 -17.48 -34.55 -11.46
CA GLY A 320 -16.33 -34.17 -12.28
C GLY A 320 -15.92 -32.70 -12.13
N LEU A 321 -16.31 -32.07 -11.02
CA LEU A 321 -15.90 -30.70 -10.71
C LEU A 321 -14.44 -30.69 -10.25
N PRO A 322 -13.69 -29.61 -10.52
CA PRO A 322 -12.27 -29.52 -10.16
C PRO A 322 -12.06 -29.78 -8.66
N GLY A 323 -11.10 -30.66 -8.35
CA GLY A 323 -10.86 -31.18 -7.00
C GLY A 323 -10.28 -30.17 -5.99
N TYR A 324 -10.03 -28.93 -6.40
CA TYR A 324 -9.49 -27.89 -5.52
C TYR A 324 -10.57 -26.92 -5.03
N ARG A 325 -10.32 -26.31 -3.86
CA ARG A 325 -11.24 -25.36 -3.24
C ARG A 325 -11.12 -24.01 -3.91
N ARG A 326 -12.25 -23.43 -4.30
CA ARG A 326 -12.33 -22.16 -5.04
C ARG A 326 -13.07 -21.12 -4.24
N VAL A 327 -12.53 -19.91 -4.25
CA VAL A 327 -13.11 -18.74 -3.62
C VAL A 327 -13.05 -17.60 -4.63
N ASP A 328 -14.18 -16.95 -4.86
CA ASP A 328 -14.22 -15.76 -5.71
C ASP A 328 -13.62 -14.57 -4.96
N VAL A 329 -12.77 -13.82 -5.65
CA VAL A 329 -12.16 -12.60 -5.17
C VAL A 329 -12.53 -11.46 -6.12
N TYR A 330 -13.11 -10.42 -5.54
CA TYR A 330 -13.59 -9.24 -6.22
C TYR A 330 -12.60 -8.09 -6.05
N ASN A 331 -12.35 -7.36 -7.13
CA ASN A 331 -11.43 -6.22 -7.13
C ASN A 331 -12.02 -5.04 -7.87
N ARG A 332 -11.59 -3.85 -7.47
CA ARG A 332 -12.01 -2.59 -8.09
C ARG A 332 -10.92 -2.15 -9.06
N ARG A 333 -11.13 -2.33 -10.36
CA ARG A 333 -10.24 -1.73 -11.36
C ARG A 333 -10.45 -0.22 -11.38
N GLN A 334 -9.39 0.51 -11.04
CA GLN A 334 -9.35 1.96 -11.10
C GLN A 334 -8.58 2.37 -12.35
N LEU A 335 -9.15 3.28 -13.13
CA LEU A 335 -8.43 3.97 -14.19
C LEU A 335 -8.04 5.36 -13.71
N LEU A 336 -6.88 5.84 -14.15
CA LEU A 336 -6.51 7.23 -13.98
C LEU A 336 -7.56 8.09 -14.69
N ALA A 337 -8.09 9.09 -13.99
CA ALA A 337 -8.95 10.06 -14.64
C ALA A 337 -8.13 10.88 -15.64
N THR A 338 -8.81 11.44 -16.64
CA THR A 338 -8.14 12.17 -17.74
C THR A 338 -7.40 13.44 -17.29
N ASP A 339 -7.73 13.97 -16.11
CA ASP A 339 -7.11 15.12 -15.47
C ASP A 339 -6.05 14.76 -14.42
N ALA A 340 -5.76 13.46 -14.23
CA ALA A 340 -4.81 13.01 -13.23
C ALA A 340 -3.38 13.49 -13.55
N THR A 341 -2.69 14.00 -12.52
CA THR A 341 -1.26 14.34 -12.60
C THR A 341 -0.49 13.55 -11.53
N TYR A 342 0.84 13.49 -11.63
CA TYR A 342 1.65 12.87 -10.56
C TYR A 342 1.57 13.63 -9.22
N GLU A 343 1.24 14.93 -9.26
CA GLU A 343 1.07 15.79 -8.08
C GLU A 343 -0.32 15.60 -7.45
N THR A 344 -1.34 15.42 -8.30
CA THR A 344 -2.74 15.23 -7.91
C THR A 344 -3.33 14.02 -8.65
N PRO A 345 -3.00 12.79 -8.23
CA PRO A 345 -3.55 11.60 -8.86
C PRO A 345 -5.05 11.49 -8.56
N SER A 346 -5.86 11.35 -9.61
CA SER A 346 -7.31 11.14 -9.54
C SER A 346 -7.68 9.83 -10.24
N PHE A 347 -8.66 9.11 -9.71
CA PHE A 347 -9.06 7.80 -10.20
C PHE A 347 -10.57 7.67 -10.32
N SER A 348 -11.06 7.16 -11.47
CA SER A 348 -12.43 6.70 -11.63
C SER A 348 -12.53 5.20 -11.37
N ILE A 349 -13.68 4.73 -10.88
CA ILE A 349 -13.98 3.30 -10.92
C ILE A 349 -14.36 2.97 -12.35
N ASP A 350 -13.64 2.04 -12.94
CA ASP A 350 -13.91 1.57 -14.29
C ASP A 350 -14.79 0.32 -14.23
N CYS A 351 -14.33 -0.72 -13.53
CA CYS A 351 -15.10 -1.95 -13.41
C CYS A 351 -14.86 -2.71 -12.09
N LEU A 352 -15.82 -3.53 -11.71
CA LEU A 352 -15.67 -4.59 -10.72
C LEU A 352 -15.21 -5.85 -11.46
N THR A 353 -14.04 -6.35 -11.10
CA THR A 353 -13.52 -7.61 -11.64
C THR A 353 -13.69 -8.72 -10.61
N ARG A 354 -13.73 -9.95 -11.09
CA ARG A 354 -13.77 -11.17 -10.31
C ARG A 354 -12.71 -12.13 -10.81
N ALA A 355 -11.82 -12.55 -9.94
CA ALA A 355 -10.92 -13.68 -10.14
C ALA A 355 -11.32 -14.82 -9.19
N THR A 356 -10.86 -16.03 -9.45
CA THR A 356 -11.07 -17.18 -8.57
C THR A 356 -9.74 -17.63 -8.02
N PHE A 357 -9.61 -17.59 -6.70
CA PHE A 357 -8.50 -18.18 -5.95
C PHE A 357 -8.79 -19.66 -5.69
N GLY A 358 -7.87 -20.51 -6.13
CA GLY A 358 -7.92 -21.96 -5.93
C GLY A 358 -6.80 -22.42 -5.02
N VAL A 359 -7.08 -23.01 -3.86
CA VAL A 359 -6.04 -23.71 -3.09
C VAL A 359 -5.93 -25.14 -3.60
N LEU A 360 -4.80 -25.45 -4.21
CA LEU A 360 -4.52 -26.75 -4.82
C LEU A 360 -4.11 -27.75 -3.75
N ARG A 361 -3.21 -27.35 -2.85
CA ARG A 361 -2.67 -28.21 -1.79
C ARG A 361 -2.29 -27.37 -0.57
N TRP A 362 -2.53 -27.92 0.62
CA TRP A 362 -2.05 -27.35 1.89
C TRP A 362 -0.90 -28.20 2.43
N TYR A 363 0.06 -27.53 3.03
CA TYR A 363 1.22 -28.11 3.70
C TYR A 363 1.39 -27.43 5.06
N GLN A 364 1.82 -28.22 6.05
CA GLN A 364 2.34 -27.71 7.33
C GLN A 364 1.45 -26.64 7.97
N LEU A 365 0.15 -26.93 8.06
CA LEU A 365 -0.80 -26.00 8.67
C LEU A 365 -0.59 -25.98 10.19
N THR A 366 -0.30 -24.80 10.74
CA THR A 366 -0.15 -24.57 12.17
C THR A 366 -1.04 -23.42 12.61
N ARG A 367 -1.53 -23.53 13.84
CA ARG A 367 -2.21 -22.45 14.55
C ARG A 367 -1.17 -21.72 15.39
N LEU A 368 -1.19 -20.40 15.38
CA LEU A 368 -0.31 -19.59 16.22
C LEU A 368 -0.94 -19.47 17.61
N ASP A 369 -0.16 -19.74 18.65
CA ASP A 369 -0.62 -19.64 20.04
C ASP A 369 -0.41 -18.21 20.54
N ASP A 370 -1.41 -17.66 21.23
CA ASP A 370 -1.43 -16.30 21.80
C ASP A 370 -0.84 -15.21 20.86
N PRO A 371 -1.27 -15.14 19.59
CA PRO A 371 -0.70 -14.18 18.67
C PRO A 371 -1.12 -12.76 19.05
N VAL A 372 -0.19 -11.82 18.92
CA VAL A 372 -0.40 -10.39 19.14
C VAL A 372 -0.14 -9.66 17.83
N MET A 373 -1.06 -8.79 17.43
CA MET A 373 -0.90 -7.95 16.24
C MET A 373 -1.06 -6.49 16.62
N VAL A 374 -0.09 -5.69 16.19
CA VAL A 374 -0.17 -4.23 16.21
C VAL A 374 -0.31 -3.75 14.77
N VAL A 375 -1.25 -2.83 14.55
CA VAL A 375 -1.44 -2.15 13.27
C VAL A 375 -1.28 -0.66 13.51
N ALA A 376 -0.41 -0.02 12.73
CA ALA A 376 -0.09 1.39 12.83
C ALA A 376 0.02 2.00 11.43
N GLY A 377 -0.23 3.31 11.31
CA GLY A 377 -0.11 4.03 10.03
C GLY A 377 -1.11 3.62 8.93
N ASP A 378 -1.21 4.45 7.91
CA ASP A 378 -1.92 4.21 6.64
C ASP A 378 -3.44 3.86 6.76
N ASP A 379 -4.04 3.47 5.63
CA ASP A 379 -5.45 3.07 5.47
C ASP A 379 -5.86 1.89 6.38
N LEU A 380 -4.91 1.01 6.73
CA LEU A 380 -5.17 -0.15 7.61
C LEU A 380 -5.50 0.25 9.04
N ALA A 381 -4.83 1.26 9.60
CA ALA A 381 -5.10 1.74 10.95
C ALA A 381 -6.54 2.29 11.07
N GLY A 382 -7.06 2.89 10.00
CA GLY A 382 -8.44 3.37 9.91
C GLY A 382 -9.49 2.26 10.08
N MET A 383 -9.16 0.99 9.79
CA MET A 383 -10.06 -0.15 9.98
C MET A 383 -10.11 -0.67 11.43
N ASN A 384 -9.24 -0.20 12.33
CA ASN A 384 -9.20 -0.60 13.75
C ASN A 384 -9.18 -2.13 13.94
N LEU A 385 -8.25 -2.80 13.24
CA LEU A 385 -8.17 -4.26 13.20
C LEU A 385 -7.83 -4.84 14.58
N ARG A 386 -8.63 -5.80 15.04
CA ARG A 386 -8.42 -6.56 16.29
C ARG A 386 -8.25 -8.03 15.97
N LEU A 387 -7.05 -8.55 16.20
CA LEU A 387 -6.75 -9.95 15.97
C LEU A 387 -7.60 -10.86 16.87
N ARG A 388 -8.17 -11.91 16.27
CA ARG A 388 -8.88 -13.00 16.97
C ARG A 388 -8.05 -14.26 17.03
N GLU A 389 -7.51 -14.66 15.88
CA GLU A 389 -6.78 -15.90 15.71
C GLU A 389 -5.85 -15.78 14.51
N ALA A 390 -4.75 -16.53 14.53
CA ALA A 390 -3.84 -16.59 13.40
C ALA A 390 -3.37 -18.01 13.09
N TYR A 391 -3.09 -18.25 11.82
CA TYR A 391 -2.61 -19.52 11.29
C TYR A 391 -1.41 -19.27 10.38
N ARG A 392 -0.53 -20.26 10.28
CA ARG A 392 0.54 -20.32 9.29
C ARG A 392 0.38 -21.59 8.47
N THR A 393 0.68 -21.50 7.18
CA THR A 393 0.72 -22.67 6.30
C THR A 393 1.70 -22.44 5.17
N THR A 394 2.07 -23.51 4.49
CA THR A 394 2.58 -23.45 3.12
C THR A 394 1.51 -24.03 2.19
N LEU A 395 1.29 -23.46 1.01
CA LEU A 395 0.27 -23.97 0.09
C LEU A 395 0.66 -23.78 -1.37
N ASP A 396 0.10 -24.63 -2.23
CA ASP A 396 0.10 -24.39 -3.68
C ASP A 396 -1.26 -23.78 -4.04
N MET A 397 -1.24 -22.72 -4.85
CA MET A 397 -2.46 -22.03 -5.24
C MET A 397 -2.46 -21.61 -6.70
N ARG A 398 -3.66 -21.37 -7.20
CA ARG A 398 -3.93 -20.91 -8.55
C ARG A 398 -4.82 -19.68 -8.51
N LEU A 399 -4.43 -18.64 -9.21
CA LEU A 399 -5.28 -17.46 -9.46
C LEU A 399 -5.78 -17.53 -10.90
N SER A 400 -7.10 -17.62 -11.09
CA SER A 400 -7.67 -17.54 -12.43
C SER A 400 -7.51 -16.16 -13.02
N GLN A 401 -7.62 -16.05 -14.35
CA GLN A 401 -7.81 -14.76 -15.01
C GLN A 401 -8.99 -13.98 -14.39
N GLY A 402 -8.83 -12.66 -14.28
CA GLY A 402 -9.89 -11.75 -13.86
C GLY A 402 -10.96 -11.61 -14.95
N LYS A 403 -12.21 -11.50 -14.54
CA LYS A 403 -13.36 -11.23 -15.42
C LYS A 403 -14.10 -10.01 -14.94
N VAL A 404 -14.46 -9.09 -15.83
CA VAL A 404 -15.37 -7.99 -15.49
C VAL A 404 -16.74 -8.57 -15.15
N VAL A 405 -17.28 -8.20 -13.99
CA VAL A 405 -18.62 -8.62 -13.53
C VAL A 405 -19.60 -7.45 -13.42
N GLN A 406 -19.09 -6.22 -13.32
CA GLN A 406 -19.88 -5.00 -13.40
C GLN A 406 -19.01 -3.89 -14.00
N ASP A 407 -19.58 -3.15 -14.94
CA ASP A 407 -18.99 -1.97 -15.56
C ASP A 407 -19.64 -0.72 -14.97
N TYR A 408 -18.86 0.31 -14.67
CA TYR A 408 -19.33 1.55 -14.04
C TYR A 408 -19.26 2.78 -14.97
N LEU A 409 -18.77 2.60 -16.20
CA LEU A 409 -18.69 3.68 -17.21
C LEU A 409 -20.05 4.05 -17.82
#